data_AF-A0A9X3PUB6-F1
#
_entry.id   AF-A0A9X3PUB6-F1
#
_cell.length_a   1.000
_cell.length_b   1.000
_cell.length_c   1.000
_cell.angle_alpha   90.00
_cell.angle_beta   90.00
_cell.angle_gamma   90.00
#
_symmetry.space_group_name_H-M   'P 1'
#
loop_
_entity.id
_entity.type
_entity.pdbx_description
1 polymer ?
#
loop_
_entity_poly.entity_id
_entity_poly.type
_entity_poly.pdbx_seq_one_letter_code
_entity_poly.pdbx_strand_id
1 'polypeptide(L)' 'MKVSLKAKYAIMAALDLASNNGTSPVQAKSIARRQTIPTRFLEQVLNAMKKAGFVESVRGAQGGYLLSRPLSD' A
#
# COMPACT_ATOMS: atom_id res chain seq x y z
N MET A 1 19.65 -6.76 13.51
CA MET A 1 18.63 -7.18 12.52
C MET A 1 18.77 -6.34 11.26
N LYS A 2 18.74 -6.93 10.05
CA LYS A 2 18.67 -6.18 8.78
C LYS A 2 17.21 -6.14 8.32
N VAL A 3 16.64 -4.95 8.15
CA VAL A 3 15.30 -4.79 7.58
C VAL A 3 15.41 -4.90 6.07
N SER A 4 14.60 -5.77 5.45
CA SER A 4 14.60 -5.92 4.00
C SER A 4 13.98 -4.70 3.31
N LEU A 5 14.38 -4.44 2.06
CA LEU A 5 13.80 -3.36 1.26
C LEU A 5 12.28 -3.53 1.09
N LYS A 6 11.83 -4.80 0.95
CA LYS A 6 10.41 -5.16 0.88
C LYS A 6 9.66 -4.76 2.15
N ALA A 7 10.24 -5.00 3.33
CA ALA A 7 9.65 -4.59 4.61
C ALA A 7 9.62 -3.06 4.74
N LYS A 8 10.70 -2.36 4.38
CA LYS A 8 10.73 -0.89 4.37
C LYS A 8 9.62 -0.30 3.50
N TYR A 9 9.46 -0.80 2.28
CA TYR A 9 8.43 -0.30 1.37
C TYR A 9 7.02 -0.71 1.76
N ALA A 10 6.84 -1.86 2.42
CA ALA A 10 5.53 -2.23 2.99
C ALA A 10 5.09 -1.22 4.05
N ILE A 11 6.01 -0.80 4.93
CA ILE A 11 5.73 0.22 5.95
C ILE A 11 5.41 1.57 5.30
N MET A 12 6.21 2.00 4.32
CA MET A 12 5.96 3.25 3.60
C MET A 12 4.59 3.24 2.88
N ALA A 13 4.24 2.12 2.24
CA ALA A 13 2.95 1.96 1.60
C ALA A 13 1.79 1.97 2.60
N ALA A 14 1.94 1.29 3.74
CA ALA A 14 0.93 1.28 4.80
C ALA A 14 0.69 2.68 5.36
N LEU A 15 1.76 3.45 5.63
CA LEU A 15 1.65 4.83 6.11
C LEU A 15 0.98 5.74 5.07
N ASP A 16 1.33 5.58 3.80
CA ASP A 16 0.75 6.37 2.72
C ASP A 16 -0.76 6.08 2.52
N LEU A 17 -1.16 4.81 2.67
CA LEU A 17 -2.57 4.41 2.67
C LEU A 17 -3.30 4.93 3.92
N ALA A 18 -2.66 4.88 5.09
CA ALA A 18 -3.17 5.39 6.35
C ALA A 18 -3.49 6.89 6.30
N SER A 19 -2.64 7.69 5.64
CA SER A 19 -2.84 9.14 5.49
C SER A 19 -4.14 9.52 4.76
N ASN A 20 -4.81 8.58 4.09
CA ASN A 20 -6.10 8.78 3.44
C ASN A 20 -7.29 8.29 4.29
N ASN A 21 -7.08 7.92 5.56
CA ASN A 21 -8.09 7.44 6.52
C ASN A 21 -9.02 6.33 5.97
N GLY A 22 -8.57 5.56 4.97
CA GLY A 22 -9.40 4.54 4.32
C GLY A 22 -10.61 5.07 3.55
N THR A 23 -10.72 6.39 3.32
CA THR A 23 -11.89 7.00 2.65
C THR A 23 -11.95 6.75 1.15
N SER A 24 -10.82 6.47 0.51
CA SER A 24 -10.77 6.22 -0.94
C SER A 24 -9.60 5.31 -1.33
N PRO A 25 -9.80 4.39 -2.30
CA PRO A 25 -8.72 3.55 -2.80
C PRO A 25 -7.58 4.38 -3.40
N VAL A 26 -6.34 3.98 -3.10
CA VAL A 26 -5.16 4.68 -3.59
C VAL A 26 -4.44 3.82 -4.62
N GLN A 27 -4.20 4.36 -5.81
CA GLN A 27 -3.49 3.64 -6.86
C GLN A 27 -2.02 3.40 -6.49
N ALA A 28 -1.50 2.20 -6.78
CA ALA A 28 -0.09 1.85 -6.55
C ALA A 28 0.86 2.84 -7.24
N LYS A 29 0.52 3.32 -8.44
CA LYS A 29 1.31 4.32 -9.17
C LYS A 29 1.43 5.64 -8.40
N SER A 30 0.38 6.05 -7.68
CA SER A 30 0.38 7.28 -6.89
C SER A 30 1.27 7.14 -5.65
N ILE A 31 1.17 6.01 -4.94
CA ILE A 31 2.02 5.68 -3.79
C ILE A 31 3.49 5.61 -4.25
N ALA A 32 3.76 4.90 -5.34
CA ALA A 32 5.08 4.77 -5.95
C ALA A 32 5.71 6.13 -6.27
N ARG A 33 4.93 7.06 -6.83
CA ARG A 33 5.38 8.42 -7.13
C ARG A 33 5.69 9.21 -5.87
N ARG A 34 4.81 9.21 -4.85
CA ARG A 34 5.03 9.95 -3.59
C ARG A 34 6.24 9.44 -2.83
N GLN A 35 6.41 8.12 -2.78
CA GLN A 35 7.45 7.47 -1.99
C GLN A 35 8.74 7.21 -2.78
N THR A 36 8.78 7.57 -4.06
CA THR A 36 9.92 7.34 -4.97
C THR A 36 10.31 5.85 -5.01
N ILE A 37 9.32 4.98 -5.15
CA ILE A 37 9.47 3.52 -5.22
C ILE A 37 9.16 3.08 -6.66
N PRO A 38 9.94 2.17 -7.27
CA PRO A 38 9.58 1.59 -8.56
C PRO A 38 8.21 0.91 -8.52
N THR A 39 7.28 1.32 -9.39
CA THR A 39 5.87 0.87 -9.36
C THR A 39 5.74 -0.65 -9.37
N ARG A 40 6.47 -1.35 -10.24
CA ARG A 40 6.46 -2.82 -10.30
C ARG A 40 6.87 -3.47 -8.97
N PHE A 41 7.87 -2.90 -8.31
CA PHE A 41 8.31 -3.43 -7.02
C PHE A 41 7.26 -3.18 -5.94
N LEU A 42 6.65 -1.98 -5.93
CA LEU A 42 5.57 -1.67 -5.02
C LEU A 42 4.35 -2.58 -5.23
N GLU A 43 4.01 -2.91 -6.48
CA GLU A 43 2.93 -3.88 -6.77
C GLU A 43 3.23 -5.27 -6.21
N GLN A 44 4.48 -5.73 -6.23
CA GLN A 44 4.87 -6.98 -5.58
C GLN A 44 4.75 -6.91 -4.05
N VAL A 45 5.11 -5.77 -3.46
CA VAL A 45 4.94 -5.50 -2.03
C VAL A 45 3.46 -5.51 -1.65
N LEU A 46 2.63 -4.73 -2.35
CA LEU A 46 1.19 -4.63 -2.11
C LEU A 46 0.47 -5.96 -2.34
N ASN A 47 0.88 -6.75 -3.34
CA ASN A 47 0.36 -8.10 -3.53
C ASN A 47 0.69 -9.02 -2.35
N ALA A 48 1.89 -8.92 -1.77
CA ALA A 48 2.24 -9.69 -0.57
C ALA A 48 1.42 -9.23 0.65
N MET A 49 1.27 -7.91 0.83
CA MET A 49 0.44 -7.35 1.89
C MET A 49 -1.03 -7.76 1.76
N LYS A 50 -1.57 -7.80 0.53
CA LYS A 50 -2.92 -8.27 0.23
C LYS A 50 -3.12 -9.72 0.62
N LYS A 51 -2.19 -10.61 0.23
CA LYS A 51 -2.24 -12.03 0.59
C LYS A 51 -2.19 -12.24 2.11
N ALA A 52 -1.52 -11.36 2.84
CA ALA A 52 -1.44 -11.38 4.29
C ALA A 52 -2.62 -10.66 4.99
N GLY A 53 -3.57 -10.08 4.24
CA GLY A 53 -4.74 -9.41 4.81
C GLY A 53 -4.46 -8.04 5.44
N PHE A 54 -3.38 -7.35 5.04
CA PHE A 54 -3.10 -5.98 5.49
C PHE A 54 -3.73 -4.92 4.60
N VAL A 55 -3.93 -5.23 3.31
CA VAL A 55 -4.55 -4.33 2.34
C VAL A 55 -5.59 -5.05 1.49
N GLU A 56 -6.58 -4.32 1.04
CA GLU A 56 -7.55 -4.76 0.05
C GLU A 56 -7.30 -4.07 -1.29
N SER A 57 -7.73 -4.70 -2.38
CA SER A 57 -7.65 -4.13 -3.72
C SER A 57 -9.04 -3.85 -4.27
N VAL A 58 -9.31 -2.62 -4.67
CA VAL A 58 -10.55 -2.21 -5.34
C VAL A 58 -10.29 -2.13 -6.85
N ARG A 59 -11.17 -2.72 -7.66
CA ARG A 59 -11.08 -2.72 -9.13
C ARG A 59 -11.77 -1.48 -9.72
N GLY A 60 -11.48 -1.18 -10.99
CA GLY A 60 -12.11 -0.09 -11.75
C GLY A 60 -11.19 1.11 -11.97
N ALA A 61 -11.65 2.11 -12.73
CA ALA A 61 -10.86 3.28 -13.12
C ALA A 61 -10.38 4.11 -11.91
N GLN A 62 -11.19 4.16 -10.85
CA GLN A 62 -10.88 4.81 -9.57
C GLN A 62 -10.52 3.77 -8.48
N GLY A 63 -10.14 2.56 -8.89
CA GLY A 63 -9.68 1.51 -8.00
C GLY A 63 -8.28 1.76 -7.43
N GLY A 64 -7.78 0.83 -6.65
CA GLY A 64 -6.50 0.96 -5.95
C GLY A 64 -6.40 0.04 -4.76
N TYR A 65 -5.69 0.48 -3.73
CA TYR A 65 -5.49 -0.25 -2.49
C TYR A 65 -6.06 0.53 -1.30
N LEU A 66 -6.55 -0.20 -0.32
CA LEU A 66 -7.04 0.30 0.97
C LEU A 66 -6.36 -0.51 2.08
N LEU A 67 -6.23 0.06 3.28
CA LEU A 67 -5.92 -0.76 4.46
C LEU A 67 -7.11 -1.69 4.74
N SER A 68 -6.85 -2.97 5.02
CA SER A 68 -7.89 -3.94 5.37
C SER A 68 -8.53 -3.66 6.73
N ARG A 69 -7.90 -2.81 7.54
CA ARG A 69 -8.41 -2.39 8.84
C ARG A 69 -8.20 -0.88 8.97
N PRO A 70 -9.16 -0.13 9.53
CA PRO A 70 -8.89 1.23 9.93
C PRO A 70 -7.75 1.25 10.96
N LEU A 71 -6.97 2.33 10.96
CA LEU A 71 -6.13 2.64 12.12
C LEU A 71 -7.09 2.88 13.28
N SER A 72 -7.25 1.87 14.14
CA SER A 72 -7.86 2.07 15.44
C SER A 72 -6.91 2.95 16.26
N ASP A 73 -7.42 4.04 16.81
CA ASP A 73 -6.80 4.72 17.96
C ASP A 73 -6.64 3.75 19.14
#